data_AF-A0A1A8GXC3-F1
#
_entry.id   AF-A0A1A8GXC3-F1
#
_cell.length_a   1.000
_cell.length_b   1.000
_cell.length_c   1.000
_cell.angle_alpha   90.00
_cell.angle_beta   90.00
_cell.angle_gamma   90.00
#
_symmetry.space_group_name_H-M   'P 1'
#
loop_
_entity.id
_entity.type
_entity.pdbx_description
1 polymer ?
#
loop_
_entity_poly.entity_id
_entity_poly.type
_entity_poly.pdbx_seq_one_letter_code
_entity_poly.pdbx_strand_id
1 'polypeptide(L)'
;AGQLHLSGSNQKPQSLITDHSPEVHPPVCSYVERLKREEDREAEGQRTLDRSSYHHAIAALENTSEEEEEDTEMEEEEEEARSGFQRPVVETESVFRPSDFGSRLLPPENKPLEKSVLKRAKELLLSHNHQSIARHLLMADCQVARI
;
A
#
# COMPACT_ATOMS: atom_id res chain seq x y z
N ALA A 1 -34.29 12.53 -41.64
CA ALA A 1 -35.68 12.46 -41.15
C ALA A 1 -36.14 11.04 -41.38
N GLY A 2 -36.40 10.16 -40.41
CA GLY A 2 -36.79 10.35 -39.02
C GLY A 2 -38.08 9.56 -38.84
N GLN A 3 -38.06 8.44 -38.10
CA GLN A 3 -39.22 8.02 -37.35
C GLN A 3 -38.84 7.01 -36.27
N LEU A 4 -39.06 7.48 -35.04
CA LEU A 4 -39.01 6.76 -33.78
C LEU A 4 -40.28 5.92 -33.66
N HIS A 5 -40.17 4.65 -33.27
CA HIS A 5 -41.28 3.90 -32.71
C HIS A 5 -40.94 3.55 -31.26
N LEU A 6 -41.51 4.34 -30.34
CA LEU A 6 -41.68 4.01 -28.94
C LEU A 6 -43.01 3.26 -28.81
N SER A 7 -42.99 2.04 -28.30
CA SER A 7 -44.17 1.38 -27.76
C SER A 7 -43.79 0.61 -26.51
N GLY A 8 -44.07 1.21 -25.35
CA GLY A 8 -44.14 0.49 -24.08
C GLY A 8 -45.50 -0.18 -23.93
N SER A 9 -45.53 -1.38 -23.34
CA SER A 9 -46.70 -1.98 -22.68
C SER A 9 -46.26 -3.15 -21.81
N ASN A 10 -46.13 -2.87 -20.52
CA ASN A 10 -46.59 -3.65 -19.36
C ASN A 10 -46.82 -5.16 -19.52
N GLN A 11 -46.07 -5.99 -18.78
CA GLN A 11 -46.52 -7.30 -18.29
C GLN A 11 -45.63 -7.83 -17.14
N LYS A 12 -46.21 -7.91 -15.95
CA LYS A 12 -45.92 -8.83 -14.82
C LYS A 12 -47.32 -9.33 -14.37
N PRO A 13 -47.56 -10.54 -13.79
CA PRO A 13 -46.69 -11.46 -13.04
C PRO A 13 -46.72 -12.91 -13.59
N GLN A 14 -45.83 -13.81 -13.14
CA GLN A 14 -46.22 -14.83 -12.17
C GLN A 14 -44.99 -15.47 -11.50
N SER A 15 -45.16 -15.67 -10.20
CA SER A 15 -44.28 -16.23 -9.18
C SER A 15 -44.02 -17.72 -9.35
N LEU A 16 -42.78 -18.16 -9.15
CA LEU A 16 -42.51 -19.47 -8.55
C LEU A 16 -41.43 -19.32 -7.48
N ILE A 17 -41.84 -19.71 -6.28
CA ILE A 17 -41.17 -19.69 -4.98
C ILE A 17 -40.24 -20.89 -4.90
N THR A 18 -39.03 -20.69 -4.37
CA THR A 18 -38.21 -21.56 -3.49
C THR A 18 -36.79 -20.97 -3.52
N ASP A 19 -36.08 -20.68 -2.44
CA ASP A 19 -36.18 -21.07 -1.04
C ASP A 19 -35.44 -19.97 -0.24
N HIS A 20 -36.02 -19.47 0.85
CA HIS A 20 -35.35 -18.49 1.70
C HIS A 20 -34.41 -19.22 2.64
N SER A 21 -33.13 -19.30 2.27
CA SER A 21 -32.07 -19.50 3.26
C SER A 21 -31.96 -18.21 4.08
N PRO A 22 -32.13 -18.23 5.42
CA PRO A 22 -31.88 -17.04 6.20
C PRO A 22 -30.36 -16.84 6.25
N GLU A 23 -29.83 -16.01 5.33
CA GLU A 23 -28.55 -15.39 5.58
C GLU A 23 -28.67 -14.61 6.89
N VAL A 24 -28.01 -15.11 7.92
CA VAL A 24 -27.82 -14.40 9.18
C VAL A 24 -26.91 -13.22 8.86
N HIS A 25 -27.51 -12.13 8.40
CA HIS A 25 -26.83 -10.85 8.35
C HIS A 25 -26.44 -10.50 9.80
N PRO A 26 -25.15 -10.29 10.09
CA PRO A 26 -24.78 -9.75 11.38
C PRO A 26 -25.48 -8.39 11.54
N PRO A 27 -26.00 -8.07 12.73
CA PRO A 27 -26.64 -6.78 12.94
C PRO A 27 -25.63 -5.70 12.54
N VAL A 28 -26.03 -4.83 11.60
CA VAL A 28 -25.22 -3.68 11.17
C VAL A 28 -25.24 -2.67 12.31
N CYS A 29 -24.52 -2.96 13.38
CA CYS A 29 -24.24 -2.03 14.45
C CYS A 29 -23.03 -1.21 14.04
N SER A 30 -23.21 0.11 14.02
CA SER A 30 -22.12 1.07 13.92
C SER A 30 -21.04 0.75 14.97
N TYR A 31 -19.79 1.08 14.66
CA TYR A 31 -18.66 0.93 15.58
C TYR A 31 -18.96 1.50 16.97
N VAL A 32 -19.66 2.64 17.03
CA VAL A 32 -20.07 3.30 18.27
C VAL A 32 -21.13 2.51 19.04
N GLU A 33 -22.10 1.92 18.34
CA GLU A 33 -23.16 1.09 18.93
C GLU A 33 -22.58 -0.22 19.51
N ARG A 34 -21.54 -0.77 18.86
CA ARG A 34 -20.84 -1.95 19.34
C ARG A 34 -20.06 -1.65 20.62
N LEU A 35 -19.35 -0.52 20.68
CA LEU A 35 -18.62 -0.10 21.88
C LEU A 35 -19.56 0.12 23.08
N LYS A 36 -20.73 0.73 22.87
CA LYS A 36 -21.72 0.91 23.95
C LYS A 36 -22.27 -0.41 24.49
N ARG A 37 -22.49 -1.40 23.60
CA ARG A 37 -22.90 -2.75 24.02
C ARG A 37 -21.82 -3.53 24.74
N GLU A 38 -20.55 -3.24 24.43
CA GLU A 38 -19.40 -3.85 25.10
C GLU A 38 -19.23 -3.25 26.50
N GLU A 39 -19.42 -1.94 26.64
CA GLU A 39 -19.49 -1.22 27.92
C GLU A 39 -20.68 -1.70 28.79
N ASP A 40 -21.87 -1.89 28.21
CA ASP A 40 -23.04 -2.42 28.91
C ASP A 40 -22.87 -3.90 29.31
N ARG A 41 -22.11 -4.69 28.54
CA ARG A 41 -21.76 -6.08 28.89
C ARG A 41 -20.69 -6.17 29.97
N GLU A 42 -19.81 -5.18 30.05
CA GLU A 42 -18.84 -5.05 31.14
C GLU A 42 -19.51 -4.60 32.46
N ALA A 43 -20.69 -3.99 32.41
CA ALA A 43 -21.44 -3.62 33.62
C ALA A 43 -22.02 -4.83 34.39
N GLU A 44 -22.25 -5.98 33.73
CA GLU A 44 -22.73 -7.21 34.40
C GLU A 44 -21.59 -8.12 34.89
N GLY A 45 -20.36 -7.88 34.45
CA GLY A 45 -19.17 -8.54 34.95
C GLY A 45 -18.34 -7.55 35.75
N GLN A 46 -18.65 -7.36 37.03
CA GLN A 46 -17.85 -6.57 37.98
C GLN A 46 -16.37 -7.00 37.95
N ARG A 47 -15.59 -6.47 37.01
CA ARG A 47 -14.15 -6.29 37.13
C ARG A 47 -13.98 -4.85 37.57
N THR A 48 -14.43 -4.56 38.79
CA THR A 48 -13.95 -3.39 39.50
C THR A 48 -12.43 -3.46 39.43
N LEU A 49 -11.80 -2.42 38.88
CA LEU A 49 -10.35 -2.21 38.90
C LEU A 49 -9.93 -2.08 40.37
N ASP A 50 -9.94 -3.20 41.09
CA ASP A 50 -9.54 -3.25 42.47
C ASP A 50 -8.01 -3.25 42.55
N ARG A 51 -7.52 -3.02 43.76
CA ARG A 51 -6.10 -2.95 44.07
C ARG A 51 -5.32 -4.22 43.69
N SER A 52 -5.99 -5.36 43.49
CA SER A 52 -5.39 -6.64 43.07
C SER A 52 -5.25 -6.80 41.56
N SER A 53 -5.97 -6.01 40.74
CA SER A 53 -5.84 -6.06 39.27
C SER A 53 -4.42 -5.67 38.82
N TYR A 54 -3.85 -4.65 39.48
CA TYR A 54 -2.45 -4.27 39.28
C TYR A 54 -1.49 -5.37 39.75
N HIS A 55 -1.84 -6.11 40.80
CA HIS A 55 -0.97 -7.17 41.31
C HIS A 55 -0.80 -8.30 40.28
N HIS A 56 -1.86 -8.66 39.57
CA HIS A 56 -1.79 -9.68 38.52
C HIS A 56 -1.02 -9.16 37.29
N ALA A 57 -1.23 -7.90 36.92
CA ALA A 57 -0.49 -7.26 35.83
C ALA A 57 1.01 -7.14 36.14
N ILE A 58 1.37 -6.74 37.36
CA ILE A 58 2.77 -6.65 37.81
C ILE A 58 3.42 -8.03 37.85
N ALA A 59 2.73 -9.04 38.41
CA ALA A 59 3.26 -10.40 38.46
C ALA A 59 3.45 -11.03 37.06
N ALA A 60 2.61 -10.65 36.10
CA ALA A 60 2.77 -11.07 34.71
C ALA A 60 3.99 -10.42 34.04
N LEU A 61 4.29 -9.15 34.37
CA LEU A 61 5.48 -8.44 33.89
C LEU A 61 6.77 -8.93 34.56
N GLU A 62 6.70 -9.29 35.83
CA GLU A 62 7.84 -9.84 36.59
C GLU A 62 8.21 -11.25 36.12
N ASN A 63 7.25 -12.08 35.68
CA ASN A 63 7.52 -13.39 35.07
C ASN A 63 8.08 -13.32 33.64
N THR A 64 7.97 -12.18 32.96
CA THR A 64 8.61 -11.96 31.65
C THR A 64 9.99 -11.28 31.77
N SER A 65 10.48 -11.06 33.00
CA SER A 65 11.68 -10.27 33.29
C SER A 65 12.88 -11.11 33.76
N GLU A 66 12.89 -12.42 33.51
CA GLU A 66 14.13 -13.19 33.62
C GLU A 66 14.80 -13.24 32.25
N GLU A 67 15.79 -12.35 32.11
CA GLU A 67 17.00 -12.47 31.29
C GLU A 67 16.78 -12.80 29.80
N GLU A 68 16.83 -11.80 28.92
CA GLU A 68 17.64 -11.76 27.67
C GLU A 68 17.75 -10.29 27.20
N GLU A 69 18.56 -9.48 27.89
CA GLU A 69 19.18 -8.29 27.28
C GLU A 69 20.61 -8.65 26.84
N GLU A 70 20.74 -9.70 26.04
CA GLU A 70 21.96 -10.00 25.28
C GLU A 70 21.51 -10.87 24.09
N ASP A 71 21.73 -10.40 22.85
CA ASP A 71 21.38 -11.06 21.56
C ASP A 71 19.96 -10.92 20.94
N THR A 72 19.16 -9.92 21.32
CA THR A 72 17.88 -9.63 20.61
C THR A 72 18.03 -9.16 19.15
N GLU A 73 19.24 -8.86 18.68
CA GLU A 73 19.49 -8.60 17.25
C GLU A 73 19.38 -9.88 16.39
N MET A 74 19.67 -11.07 16.96
CA MET A 74 19.63 -12.34 16.23
C MET A 74 18.22 -12.95 16.18
N GLU A 75 17.40 -12.77 17.22
CA GLU A 75 16.05 -13.33 17.27
C GLU A 75 15.03 -12.56 16.39
N GLU A 76 15.20 -11.24 16.22
CA GLU A 76 14.36 -10.43 15.32
C GLU A 76 14.55 -10.83 13.84
N GLU A 77 15.76 -11.22 13.42
CA GLU A 77 16.04 -11.64 12.04
C GLU A 77 15.37 -12.98 11.67
N GLU A 78 15.22 -13.92 12.63
CA GLU A 78 14.60 -15.23 12.37
C GLU A 78 13.06 -15.18 12.28
N GLU A 79 12.39 -14.30 13.04
CA GLU A 79 10.93 -14.11 12.93
C GLU A 79 10.53 -13.39 11.63
N GLU A 80 11.35 -12.47 11.13
CA GLU A 80 11.13 -11.77 9.86
C GLU A 80 11.18 -12.69 8.64
N ALA A 81 11.89 -13.82 8.71
CA ALA A 81 11.88 -14.80 7.63
C ALA A 81 10.54 -15.56 7.53
N ARG A 82 9.77 -15.64 8.62
CA ARG A 82 8.44 -16.30 8.67
C ARG A 82 7.28 -15.33 8.43
N SER A 83 7.48 -14.07 8.79
CA SER A 83 6.58 -12.96 8.53
C SER A 83 6.83 -12.43 7.11
N GLY A 84 5.85 -12.54 6.20
CA GLY A 84 6.00 -11.99 4.82
C GLY A 84 6.16 -10.46 4.74
N PHE A 85 6.34 -9.77 5.86
CA PHE A 85 6.66 -8.35 5.94
C PHE A 85 8.15 -8.13 5.76
N GLN A 86 8.52 -7.36 4.73
CA GLN A 86 9.88 -6.90 4.53
C GLN A 86 9.98 -5.44 5.02
N ARG A 87 10.89 -5.17 5.97
CA ARG A 87 11.17 -3.80 6.42
C ARG A 87 11.66 -2.94 5.24
N PRO A 88 11.23 -1.67 5.13
CA PRO A 88 11.75 -0.77 4.10
C PRO A 88 13.26 -0.59 4.24
N VAL A 89 13.98 -0.71 3.13
CA VAL A 89 15.43 -0.50 3.08
C VAL A 89 15.73 0.96 2.80
N VAL A 90 16.74 1.51 3.48
CA VAL A 90 17.25 2.86 3.24
C VAL A 90 18.33 2.81 2.16
N GLU A 91 18.14 3.58 1.09
CA GLU A 91 19.15 3.74 0.03
C GLU A 91 20.31 4.62 0.53
N THR A 92 21.51 4.05 0.63
CA THR A 92 22.72 4.75 1.10
C THR A 92 23.55 5.38 -0.02
N GLU A 93 23.27 5.00 -1.27
CA GLU A 93 23.96 5.45 -2.46
C GLU A 93 22.98 5.79 -3.57
N SER A 94 23.48 6.51 -4.59
CA SER A 94 22.73 6.73 -5.82
C SER A 94 22.46 5.42 -6.56
N VAL A 95 21.21 5.21 -6.95
CA VAL A 95 20.82 4.10 -7.84
C VAL A 95 21.31 4.30 -9.28
N PHE A 96 21.73 5.51 -9.66
CA PHE A 96 22.27 5.75 -10.99
C PHE A 96 23.64 5.09 -11.14
N ARG A 97 23.76 4.21 -12.14
CA ARG A 97 25.01 3.54 -12.54
C ARG A 97 25.40 3.93 -13.96
N PRO A 98 25.97 5.13 -14.19
CA PRO A 98 26.31 5.60 -15.54
C PRO A 98 27.25 4.67 -16.31
N SER A 99 28.15 3.98 -15.61
CA SER A 99 29.09 3.01 -16.20
C SER A 99 28.43 1.78 -16.79
N ASP A 100 27.23 1.42 -16.30
CA ASP A 100 26.48 0.24 -16.74
C ASP A 100 25.41 0.59 -17.79
N PHE A 101 25.25 1.89 -18.09
CA PHE A 101 24.20 2.38 -18.97
C PHE A 101 24.52 2.14 -20.45
N GLY A 102 23.79 1.21 -21.07
CA GLY A 102 23.83 0.97 -22.51
C GLY A 102 22.74 1.75 -23.27
N SER A 103 23.11 2.45 -24.34
CA SER A 103 22.15 3.15 -25.21
C SER A 103 22.58 3.08 -26.67
N ARG A 104 21.62 3.06 -27.60
CA ARG A 104 21.92 3.19 -29.04
C ARG A 104 22.34 4.60 -29.45
N LEU A 105 22.09 5.59 -28.59
CA LEU A 105 22.46 6.99 -28.83
C LEU A 105 23.88 7.33 -28.33
N LEU A 106 24.48 6.44 -27.54
CA LEU A 106 25.84 6.60 -27.02
C LEU A 106 26.74 5.47 -27.51
N PRO A 107 27.96 5.77 -27.97
CA PRO A 107 28.97 4.74 -28.14
C PRO A 107 29.25 4.01 -26.81
N PRO A 108 29.59 2.70 -26.84
CA PRO A 108 29.95 1.94 -25.62
C PRO A 108 31.12 2.55 -24.84
N GLU A 109 32.07 3.18 -25.54
CA GLU A 109 33.22 3.87 -24.94
C GLU A 109 33.17 5.38 -25.26
N ASN A 110 32.10 6.06 -24.84
CA ASN A 110 31.95 7.48 -25.08
C ASN A 110 32.93 8.31 -24.26
N LYS A 111 33.44 9.40 -24.84
CA LYS A 111 34.32 10.35 -24.13
C LYS A 111 33.50 11.52 -23.56
N PRO A 112 33.96 12.15 -22.46
CA PRO A 112 33.37 13.38 -21.98
C PRO A 112 33.28 14.42 -23.10
N LEU A 113 32.08 14.98 -23.31
CA LEU A 113 31.82 16.02 -24.32
C LEU A 113 32.15 15.61 -25.77
N GLU A 114 31.97 14.33 -26.11
CA GLU A 114 32.16 13.85 -27.48
C GLU A 114 31.25 14.62 -28.48
N LYS A 115 31.87 15.28 -29.48
CA LYS A 115 31.18 16.22 -30.38
C LYS A 115 30.04 15.59 -31.19
N SER A 116 30.21 14.32 -31.59
CA SER A 116 29.20 13.53 -32.32
C SER A 116 27.90 13.40 -31.52
N VAL A 117 28.01 13.03 -30.24
CA VAL A 117 26.92 12.88 -29.29
C VAL A 117 26.27 14.23 -28.99
N LEU A 118 27.09 15.26 -28.71
CA LEU A 118 26.58 16.61 -28.46
C LEU A 118 25.78 17.17 -29.65
N LYS A 119 26.27 16.94 -30.88
CA LYS A 119 25.57 17.33 -32.10
C LYS A 119 24.22 16.61 -32.19
N ARG A 120 24.17 15.30 -31.95
CA ARG A 120 22.93 14.52 -31.96
C ARG A 120 21.94 14.97 -30.88
N ALA A 121 22.41 15.23 -29.66
CA ALA A 121 21.57 15.73 -28.59
C ALA A 121 20.97 17.10 -28.94
N LYS A 122 21.79 18.01 -29.48
CA LYS A 122 21.33 19.31 -29.98
C LYS A 122 20.26 19.17 -31.07
N GLU A 123 20.50 18.31 -32.06
CA GLU A 123 19.54 18.05 -33.14
C GLU A 123 18.20 17.54 -32.60
N LEU A 124 18.21 16.59 -31.66
CA LEU A 124 17.00 16.08 -31.02
C LEU A 124 16.24 17.16 -30.24
N LEU A 125 16.94 18.01 -29.48
CA LEU A 125 16.28 19.08 -28.73
C LEU A 125 15.68 20.14 -29.65
N LEU A 126 16.36 20.48 -30.74
CA LEU A 126 15.90 21.50 -31.68
C LEU A 126 14.82 20.98 -32.65
N SER A 127 14.70 19.66 -32.83
CA SER A 127 13.67 19.07 -33.69
C SER A 127 12.30 18.93 -33.02
N HIS A 128 12.19 19.21 -31.72
CA HIS A 128 10.95 19.07 -30.96
C HIS A 128 10.50 20.41 -30.36
N ASN A 129 9.19 20.57 -30.19
CA ASN A 129 8.65 21.74 -29.51
C ASN A 129 8.82 21.64 -27.99
N HIS A 130 8.77 22.80 -27.32
CA HIS A 130 8.95 22.91 -25.88
C HIS A 130 7.97 22.08 -25.04
N GLN A 131 6.72 21.90 -25.48
CA GLN A 131 5.70 21.12 -24.76
C GLN A 131 6.06 19.63 -24.76
N SER A 132 6.51 19.09 -25.91
CA SER A 132 6.95 17.70 -26.01
C SER A 132 8.16 17.43 -25.13
N ILE A 133 9.15 18.34 -25.12
CA ILE A 133 10.34 18.21 -24.28
C ILE A 133 9.95 18.24 -22.80
N ALA A 134 9.12 19.19 -22.38
CA ALA A 134 8.64 19.30 -21.01
C ALA A 134 7.89 18.03 -20.57
N ARG A 135 7.07 17.45 -21.45
CA ARG A 135 6.39 16.17 -21.18
C ARG A 135 7.39 15.02 -20.97
N HIS A 136 8.42 14.91 -21.81
CA HIS A 136 9.43 13.85 -21.65
C HIS A 136 10.24 14.01 -20.37
N LEU A 137 10.60 15.24 -19.99
CA LEU A 137 11.25 15.52 -18.71
C LEU A 137 10.34 15.13 -17.54
N LEU A 138 9.10 15.59 -17.54
CA LEU A 138 8.12 15.25 -16.50
C LEU A 138 7.94 13.74 -16.35
N MET A 139 7.83 13.00 -17.45
CA MET A 139 7.72 11.54 -17.40
C MET A 139 8.95 10.88 -16.77
N ALA A 140 10.16 11.33 -17.12
CA ALA A 140 11.40 10.80 -16.54
C ALA A 140 11.53 11.16 -15.05
N ASP A 141 11.21 12.39 -14.68
CA ASP A 141 11.27 12.87 -13.29
C ASP A 141 10.30 12.10 -12.39
N CYS A 142 9.05 11.92 -12.81
CA CYS A 142 8.07 11.12 -12.05
C CYS A 142 8.53 9.67 -11.89
N GLN A 143 9.10 9.07 -12.94
CA GLN A 143 9.59 7.70 -12.88
C GLN A 143 10.73 7.53 -11.87
N VAL A 144 11.66 8.50 -11.81
CA VAL A 144 12.75 8.50 -10.83
C VAL A 144 12.23 8.77 -9.42
N ALA A 145 11.28 9.69 -9.27
CA ALA A 145 10.69 10.05 -7.98
C ALA A 145 9.72 8.99 -7.43
N ARG A 146 9.35 7.98 -8.23
CA ARG A 146 8.40 6.91 -7.89
C ARG A 146 7.01 7.46 -7.51
N ILE A 147 6.52 8.44 -8.29
CA ILE A 147 5.20 9.09 -8.14
C ILE A 147 4.27 8.87 -9.33
#